data_AF-A0A7F5QWR0-F1
#
_entry.id   AF-A0A7F5QWR0-F1
#
_cell.length_a   1.000
_cell.length_b   1.000
_cell.length_c   1.000
_cell.angle_alpha   90.00
_cell.angle_beta   90.00
_cell.angle_gamma   90.00
#
_symmetry.space_group_name_H-M   'P 1'
#
loop_
_entity.id
_entity.type
_entity.pdbx_description
1 polymer ?
#
loop_
_entity_poly.entity_id
_entity_poly.type
_entity_poly.pdbx_seq_one_letter_code
_entity_poly.pdbx_strand_id
1 'polypeptide(L)'
;MYHSILLQYNFTKLSKHHFLNLISCRKQYLPQNYFNNLEDLEKYAEKSMSSVYYLIFEGMDIRNIHADHAASHLGKAQGITQQLRIAPFAKQLNTIPIPQDLLIKHNLSQEDILRGKSSKNLKECVYEIASRAYQHLMKARSLLQKVPAKGRDALLPAVPVYNYLDRLQKVDYEILHPDLQKKSRMWLFHLWISHFQNKY
;
A
#
# COMPACT_ATOMS: atom_id res chain seq x y z
N MET A 1 -26.10 17.36 29.12
CA MET A 1 -25.26 16.15 28.96
C MET A 1 -24.54 16.05 27.60
N TYR A 2 -25.02 16.69 26.53
CA TYR A 2 -24.34 16.66 25.22
C TYR A 2 -23.25 17.73 25.01
N HIS A 3 -23.27 18.82 25.78
CA HIS A 3 -22.30 19.92 25.64
C HIS A 3 -20.90 19.57 26.21
N SER A 4 -20.81 18.60 27.11
CA SER A 4 -19.58 18.16 27.77
C SER A 4 -18.75 17.15 26.96
N ILE A 5 -19.30 16.58 25.89
CA ILE A 5 -18.57 15.62 25.02
C ILE A 5 -17.73 16.36 23.96
N LEU A 6 -18.16 17.53 23.51
CA LEU A 6 -17.45 18.30 22.48
C LEU A 6 -16.22 19.04 23.02
N LEU A 7 -16.15 19.33 24.32
CA LEU A 7 -15.02 20.02 24.96
C LEU A 7 -13.84 19.08 25.29
N GLN A 8 -13.98 17.77 25.07
CA GLN A 8 -12.93 16.79 25.34
C GLN A 8 -12.02 16.53 24.12
N TYR A 9 -12.31 17.15 22.98
CA TYR A 9 -11.45 17.11 21.80
C TYR A 9 -10.53 18.32 21.77
N ASN A 10 -9.30 18.15 22.27
CA ASN A 10 -8.20 18.96 21.80
C ASN A 10 -8.06 18.70 20.30
N PHE A 11 -8.40 19.68 19.46
CA PHE A 11 -8.17 19.58 18.02
C PHE A 11 -6.67 19.41 17.78
N THR A 12 -6.23 18.19 17.50
CA THR A 12 -4.85 17.90 17.12
C THR A 12 -4.55 18.64 15.83
N LYS A 13 -3.52 19.49 15.85
CA LYS A 13 -3.10 20.25 14.67
C LYS A 13 -2.50 19.29 13.64
N LEU A 14 -3.28 18.95 12.63
CA LEU A 14 -2.83 18.14 11.49
C LEU A 14 -1.96 18.97 10.55
N SER A 15 -0.93 18.34 9.99
CA SER A 15 0.00 18.98 9.08
C SER A 15 -0.63 19.20 7.71
N LYS A 16 -0.77 20.48 7.34
CA LYS A 16 -1.19 20.91 5.99
C LYS A 16 -0.32 20.28 4.90
N HIS A 17 0.97 20.05 5.18
CA HIS A 17 1.91 19.47 4.23
C HIS A 17 1.45 18.08 3.74
N HIS A 18 0.99 17.21 4.63
CA HIS A 18 0.54 15.86 4.24
C HIS A 18 -0.73 15.90 3.38
N PHE A 19 -1.68 16.80 3.67
CA PHE A 19 -2.82 17.04 2.80
C PHE A 19 -2.41 17.57 1.42
N LEU A 20 -1.48 18.52 1.37
CA LEU A 20 -0.98 19.04 0.10
C LEU A 20 -0.25 17.98 -0.72
N ASN A 21 0.52 17.08 -0.08
CA ASN A 21 1.14 15.95 -0.76
C ASN A 21 0.09 15.06 -1.44
N LEU A 22 -1.00 14.73 -0.74
CA LEU A 22 -2.10 13.92 -1.27
C LEU A 22 -2.75 14.51 -2.51
N ILE A 23 -2.95 15.84 -2.51
CA ILE A 23 -3.58 16.57 -3.62
C ILE A 23 -2.60 16.71 -4.78
N SER A 24 -1.39 17.21 -4.51
CA SER A 24 -0.39 17.49 -5.53
C SER A 24 0.08 16.22 -6.23
N CYS A 25 0.29 15.11 -5.51
CA CYS A 25 0.71 13.86 -6.14
C CYS A 25 -0.39 13.33 -7.07
N ARG A 26 -1.67 13.41 -6.69
CA ARG A 26 -2.78 12.97 -7.56
C ARG A 26 -2.94 13.88 -8.76
N LYS A 27 -2.82 15.19 -8.59
CA LYS A 27 -2.85 16.15 -9.71
C LYS A 27 -1.73 15.87 -10.73
N GLN A 28 -0.52 15.58 -10.25
CA GLN A 28 0.62 15.27 -11.11
C GLN A 28 0.43 13.97 -11.90
N TYR A 29 -0.19 12.95 -11.29
CA TYR A 29 -0.43 11.66 -11.93
C TYR A 29 -1.75 11.58 -12.71
N LEU A 30 -2.66 12.54 -12.59
CA LEU A 30 -3.92 12.57 -13.35
C LEU A 30 -3.71 12.43 -14.88
N PRO A 31 -2.76 13.14 -15.52
CA PRO A 31 -2.53 12.98 -16.97
C PRO A 31 -1.73 11.71 -17.32
N GLN A 32 -1.11 11.04 -16.35
CA GLN A 32 -0.26 9.88 -16.57
C GLN A 32 -1.02 8.60 -16.23
N ASN A 33 -0.88 7.58 -17.06
CA ASN A 33 -1.49 6.29 -16.80
C ASN A 33 -0.50 5.18 -16.45
N TYR A 34 0.80 5.49 -16.36
CA TYR A 34 1.89 4.56 -16.02
C TYR A 34 2.94 5.23 -15.11
N PHE A 35 3.84 4.43 -14.54
CA PHE A 35 5.05 4.88 -13.83
C PHE A 35 6.28 4.56 -14.68
N ASN A 36 7.30 5.42 -14.67
CA ASN A 36 8.50 5.15 -15.47
C ASN A 36 9.35 4.03 -14.87
N ASN A 37 9.48 4.03 -13.54
CA ASN A 37 10.25 3.06 -12.80
C ASN A 37 9.65 2.78 -11.42
N LEU A 38 10.17 1.75 -10.75
CA LEU A 38 9.70 1.33 -9.44
C LEU A 38 9.90 2.41 -8.35
N GLU A 39 10.93 3.25 -8.49
CA GLU A 39 11.19 4.34 -7.56
C GLU A 39 10.20 5.50 -7.70
N ASP A 40 9.75 5.82 -8.91
CA ASP A 40 8.66 6.77 -9.15
C ASP A 40 7.36 6.29 -8.48
N LEU A 41 7.08 4.99 -8.58
CA LEU A 41 5.95 4.37 -7.89
C LEU A 41 6.09 4.48 -6.36
N GLU A 42 7.28 4.25 -5.81
CA GLU A 42 7.54 4.43 -4.37
C GLU A 42 7.38 5.87 -3.91
N LYS A 43 7.89 6.84 -4.68
CA LYS A 43 7.73 8.27 -4.40
C LYS A 43 6.26 8.67 -4.42
N TYR A 44 5.49 8.14 -5.35
CA TYR A 44 4.04 8.34 -5.38
C TYR A 44 3.35 7.69 -4.17
N ALA A 45 3.68 6.45 -3.83
CA ALA A 45 3.10 5.73 -2.69
C ALA A 45 3.42 6.43 -1.36
N GLU A 46 4.61 7.01 -1.22
CA GLU A 46 4.99 7.83 -0.06
C GLU A 46 4.09 9.06 0.08
N LYS A 47 3.93 9.82 -1.01
CA LYS A 47 3.11 11.05 -0.99
C LYS A 47 1.61 10.76 -0.89
N SER A 48 1.14 9.62 -1.38
CA SER A 48 -0.28 9.27 -1.47
C SER A 48 -0.82 8.41 -0.33
N MET A 49 -0.06 7.41 0.13
CA MET A 49 -0.50 6.48 1.17
C MET A 49 0.19 6.78 2.51
N SER A 50 1.50 7.01 2.53
CA SER A 50 2.21 7.32 3.78
C SER A 50 1.71 8.63 4.41
N SER A 51 1.40 9.64 3.60
CA SER A 51 0.73 10.88 4.08
C SER A 51 -0.55 10.62 4.88
N VAL A 52 -1.33 9.60 4.53
CA VAL A 52 -2.54 9.24 5.30
C VAL A 52 -2.16 8.68 6.67
N TYR A 53 -1.15 7.80 6.72
CA TYR A 53 -0.67 7.25 7.99
C TYR A 53 -0.05 8.31 8.90
N TYR A 54 0.70 9.27 8.35
CA TYR A 54 1.21 10.41 9.12
C TYR A 54 0.07 11.21 9.75
N LEU A 55 -0.98 11.53 8.98
CA LEU A 55 -2.16 12.24 9.48
C LEU A 55 -2.91 11.44 10.55
N ILE A 56 -2.99 10.10 10.42
CA ILE A 56 -3.58 9.23 11.45
C ILE A 56 -2.77 9.31 12.75
N PHE A 57 -1.44 9.21 12.68
CA PHE A 57 -0.59 9.34 13.87
C PHE A 57 -0.70 10.73 14.51
N GLU A 58 -0.71 11.80 13.72
CA GLU A 58 -0.95 13.17 14.22
C GLU A 58 -2.31 13.29 14.91
N GLY A 59 -3.37 12.70 14.33
CA GLY A 59 -4.71 12.67 14.91
C GLY A 59 -4.80 11.87 16.23
N MET A 60 -3.89 10.91 16.44
CA MET A 60 -3.75 10.15 17.68
C MET A 60 -2.84 10.84 18.72
N ASP A 61 -2.31 12.01 18.39
CA ASP A 61 -1.28 12.76 19.11
C ASP A 61 0.01 11.95 19.31
N ILE A 62 0.41 11.19 18.30
CA ILE A 62 1.62 10.37 18.30
C ILE A 62 2.69 11.09 17.48
N ARG A 63 3.73 11.57 18.18
CA ARG A 63 4.93 12.15 17.57
C ARG A 63 6.11 11.24 17.87
N ASN A 64 6.43 10.33 16.96
CA ASN A 64 7.50 9.36 17.14
C ASN A 64 8.15 9.00 15.81
N ILE A 65 9.46 9.19 15.72
CA ILE A 65 10.23 8.96 14.49
C ILE A 65 10.12 7.52 13.96
N HIS A 66 10.02 6.53 14.85
CA HIS A 66 9.85 5.13 14.44
C HIS A 66 8.44 4.85 13.93
N ALA A 67 7.41 5.53 14.47
CA ALA A 67 6.06 5.49 13.94
C ALA A 67 6.04 6.09 12.52
N ASP A 68 6.71 7.22 12.30
CA ASP A 68 6.82 7.83 10.97
C ASP A 68 7.56 6.91 9.98
N HIS A 69 8.68 6.32 10.37
CA HIS A 69 9.36 5.35 9.51
C HIS A 69 8.51 4.10 9.22
N ALA A 70 7.75 3.60 10.20
CA ALA A 70 6.82 2.50 9.98
C ALA A 70 5.68 2.88 9.03
N ALA A 71 5.10 4.08 9.18
CA ALA A 71 4.11 4.65 8.28
C ALA A 71 4.64 4.82 6.85
N SER A 72 5.87 5.32 6.68
CA SER A 72 6.51 5.46 5.37
C SER A 72 6.57 4.11 4.64
N HIS A 73 7.11 3.10 5.34
CA HIS A 73 7.28 1.78 4.76
C HIS A 73 5.95 1.07 4.51
N LEU A 74 4.99 1.17 5.44
CA LEU A 74 3.65 0.60 5.24
C LEU A 74 2.91 1.28 4.09
N GLY A 75 2.95 2.61 4.00
CA GLY A 75 2.35 3.38 2.91
C GLY A 75 2.92 3.01 1.55
N LYS A 76 4.26 2.90 1.44
CA LYS A 76 4.92 2.41 0.24
C LYS A 76 4.51 0.98 -0.13
N ALA A 77 4.55 0.05 0.82
CA ALA A 77 4.14 -1.33 0.60
C ALA A 77 2.68 -1.43 0.12
N GLN A 78 1.79 -0.68 0.75
CA GLN A 78 0.38 -0.62 0.37
C GLN A 78 0.18 0.00 -1.02
N GLY A 79 0.86 1.10 -1.34
CA GLY A 79 0.73 1.75 -2.65
C GLY A 79 1.22 0.85 -3.79
N ILE A 80 2.36 0.18 -3.61
CA ILE A 80 2.87 -0.79 -4.60
C ILE A 80 1.90 -1.97 -4.73
N THR A 81 1.43 -2.51 -3.61
CA THR A 81 0.45 -3.62 -3.60
C THR A 81 -0.85 -3.23 -4.29
N GLN A 82 -1.30 -1.98 -4.13
CA GLN A 82 -2.49 -1.47 -4.78
C GLN A 82 -2.33 -1.44 -6.30
N GLN A 83 -1.15 -1.10 -6.82
CA GLN A 83 -0.88 -1.20 -8.27
C GLN A 83 -1.03 -2.63 -8.76
N LEU A 84 -0.46 -3.61 -8.04
CA LEU A 84 -0.63 -5.02 -8.40
C LEU A 84 -2.10 -5.45 -8.41
N ARG A 85 -2.90 -4.96 -7.44
CA ARG A 85 -4.33 -5.26 -7.34
C ARG A 85 -5.17 -4.63 -8.44
N ILE A 86 -4.69 -3.55 -9.06
CA ILE A 86 -5.38 -2.86 -10.15
C ILE A 86 -5.27 -3.62 -11.48
N ALA A 87 -4.29 -4.52 -11.63
CA ALA A 87 -4.01 -5.17 -12.91
C ALA A 87 -5.20 -5.85 -13.61
N PRO A 88 -6.12 -6.55 -12.92
CA PRO A 88 -7.31 -7.10 -13.57
C PRO A 88 -8.24 -6.04 -14.17
N PHE A 89 -8.16 -4.81 -13.69
CA PHE A 89 -8.98 -3.66 -14.11
C PHE A 89 -8.20 -2.65 -14.96
N ALA A 90 -6.95 -2.96 -15.32
CA ALA A 90 -6.05 -2.07 -16.06
C ALA A 90 -6.70 -1.49 -17.32
N LYS A 91 -7.37 -2.34 -18.11
CA LYS A 91 -8.08 -1.94 -19.34
C LYS A 91 -9.25 -0.99 -19.08
N GLN A 92 -10.07 -1.27 -18.07
CA GLN A 92 -11.24 -0.43 -17.74
C GLN A 92 -10.80 0.94 -17.22
N LEU A 93 -9.73 0.98 -16.42
CA LEU A 93 -9.21 2.20 -15.81
C LEU A 93 -8.22 2.94 -16.72
N ASN A 94 -7.97 2.43 -17.93
CA ASN A 94 -6.96 2.93 -18.86
C ASN A 94 -5.61 3.19 -18.18
N THR A 95 -5.17 2.27 -17.31
CA THR A 95 -3.95 2.40 -16.50
C THR A 95 -3.04 1.18 -16.65
N ILE A 96 -1.74 1.43 -16.70
CA ILE A 96 -0.70 0.41 -16.75
C ILE A 96 -0.09 0.28 -15.34
N PRO A 97 -0.42 -0.78 -14.59
CA PRO A 97 0.02 -0.96 -13.21
C PRO A 97 1.50 -1.35 -13.06
N ILE A 98 2.14 -1.77 -14.16
CA ILE A 98 3.53 -2.21 -14.18
C ILE A 98 4.41 -1.03 -14.64
N PRO A 99 5.49 -0.68 -13.91
CA PRO A 99 6.44 0.34 -14.34
C PRO A 99 7.06 0.05 -15.72
N GLN A 100 7.31 1.11 -16.49
CA GLN A 100 7.74 1.03 -17.88
C GLN A 100 9.12 0.38 -18.05
N ASP A 101 10.06 0.68 -17.15
CA ASP A 101 11.40 0.07 -17.11
C ASP A 101 11.34 -1.46 -16.97
N LEU A 102 10.45 -1.97 -16.13
CA LEU A 102 10.24 -3.40 -15.92
C LEU A 102 9.60 -4.06 -17.14
N LEU A 103 8.66 -3.38 -17.80
CA LEU A 103 8.10 -3.87 -19.06
C LEU A 103 9.19 -4.03 -20.12
N ILE A 104 10.06 -3.03 -20.28
CA ILE A 104 11.19 -3.08 -21.22
C ILE A 104 12.16 -4.19 -20.84
N LYS A 105 12.56 -4.27 -19.56
CA LYS A 105 13.50 -5.28 -19.04
C LYS A 105 13.05 -6.71 -19.36
N HIS A 106 11.75 -6.97 -19.29
CA HIS A 106 11.15 -8.29 -19.49
C HIS A 106 10.54 -8.48 -20.88
N ASN A 107 10.79 -7.57 -21.82
CA ASN A 107 10.27 -7.62 -23.20
C ASN A 107 8.74 -7.75 -23.27
N LEU A 108 8.02 -7.03 -22.41
CA LEU A 108 6.56 -6.97 -22.38
C LEU A 108 6.06 -5.67 -23.01
N SER A 109 4.99 -5.76 -23.78
CA SER A 109 4.27 -4.58 -24.26
C SER A 109 3.20 -4.13 -23.25
N GLN A 110 2.81 -2.86 -23.29
CA GLN A 110 1.66 -2.39 -22.53
C GLN A 110 0.37 -3.12 -22.94
N GLU A 111 0.27 -3.51 -24.21
CA GLU A 111 -0.89 -4.24 -24.73
C GLU A 111 -1.03 -5.64 -24.12
N ASP A 112 0.08 -6.33 -23.84
CA ASP A 112 0.05 -7.63 -23.15
C ASP A 112 -0.61 -7.52 -21.77
N ILE A 113 -0.36 -6.41 -21.07
CA ILE A 113 -0.97 -6.10 -19.77
C ILE A 113 -2.45 -5.79 -19.92
N LEU A 114 -2.82 -4.96 -20.89
CA LEU A 114 -4.22 -4.57 -21.14
C LEU A 114 -5.09 -5.74 -21.64
N ARG A 115 -4.51 -6.68 -22.39
CA ARG A 115 -5.17 -7.91 -22.84
C ARG A 115 -5.25 -8.97 -21.73
N GLY A 116 -4.50 -8.80 -20.64
CA GLY A 116 -4.49 -9.73 -19.53
C GLY A 116 -3.86 -11.09 -19.90
N LYS A 117 -2.84 -11.09 -20.75
CA LYS A 117 -2.17 -12.33 -21.15
C LYS A 117 -1.18 -12.74 -20.06
N SER A 118 -1.45 -13.85 -19.39
CA SER A 118 -0.50 -14.45 -18.45
C SER A 118 0.72 -14.99 -19.23
N SER A 119 1.93 -14.61 -18.81
CA SER A 119 3.19 -15.05 -19.41
C SER A 119 4.24 -15.21 -18.32
N LYS A 120 5.27 -16.02 -18.59
CA LYS A 120 6.40 -16.21 -17.66
C LYS A 120 7.07 -14.86 -17.33
N ASN A 121 7.33 -14.05 -18.36
CA ASN A 121 7.92 -12.72 -18.24
C ASN A 121 7.06 -11.80 -17.36
N LEU A 122 5.73 -11.87 -17.47
CA LEU A 122 4.83 -11.10 -16.61
C LEU A 122 4.94 -11.54 -15.15
N LYS A 123 5.01 -12.85 -14.88
CA LYS A 123 5.21 -13.38 -13.52
C LYS A 123 6.54 -12.88 -12.92
N GLU A 124 7.61 -12.86 -13.71
CA GLU A 124 8.92 -12.34 -13.30
C GLU A 124 8.87 -10.82 -13.01
N CYS A 125 8.19 -10.01 -13.84
CA CYS A 125 7.93 -8.60 -13.53
C CYS A 125 7.19 -8.42 -12.20
N VAL A 126 6.11 -9.18 -12.01
CA VAL A 126 5.25 -9.10 -10.83
C VAL A 126 6.02 -9.53 -9.59
N TYR A 127 6.89 -10.54 -9.71
CA TYR A 127 7.79 -10.97 -8.65
C TYR A 127 8.69 -9.81 -8.18
N GLU A 128 9.30 -9.05 -9.10
CA GLU A 128 10.17 -7.92 -8.72
C GLU A 128 9.39 -6.83 -7.96
N ILE A 129 8.21 -6.46 -8.44
CA ILE A 129 7.35 -5.44 -7.81
C ILE A 129 6.87 -5.93 -6.44
N ALA A 130 6.38 -7.18 -6.36
CA ALA A 130 5.89 -7.78 -5.13
C ALA A 130 7.01 -7.92 -4.09
N SER A 131 8.22 -8.27 -4.53
CA SER A 131 9.40 -8.36 -3.66
C SER A 131 9.73 -7.00 -3.03
N ARG A 132 9.65 -5.91 -3.81
CA ARG A 132 9.88 -4.55 -3.28
C ARG A 132 8.80 -4.13 -2.28
N ALA A 133 7.54 -4.46 -2.55
CA ALA A 133 6.44 -4.24 -1.61
C ALA A 133 6.65 -5.03 -0.30
N TYR A 134 7.05 -6.29 -0.41
CA TYR A 134 7.30 -7.17 0.72
C TYR A 134 8.47 -6.68 1.59
N GLN A 135 9.57 -6.20 0.99
CA GLN A 135 10.69 -5.60 1.71
C GLN A 135 10.25 -4.41 2.56
N HIS A 136 9.44 -3.51 2.00
CA HIS A 136 8.88 -2.39 2.74
C HIS A 136 7.96 -2.85 3.87
N LEU A 137 7.06 -3.80 3.61
CA LEU A 137 6.18 -4.36 4.62
C LEU A 137 6.98 -4.95 5.79
N MET A 138 7.97 -5.80 5.51
CA MET A 138 8.82 -6.39 6.55
C MET A 138 9.60 -5.34 7.33
N LYS A 139 10.06 -4.28 6.68
CA LYS A 139 10.72 -3.17 7.37
C LYS A 139 9.76 -2.43 8.31
N ALA A 140 8.52 -2.16 7.89
CA ALA A 140 7.50 -1.58 8.76
C ALA A 140 7.22 -2.47 9.99
N ARG A 141 7.08 -3.78 9.78
CA ARG A 141 6.90 -4.75 10.87
C ARG A 141 8.07 -4.79 11.85
N SER A 142 9.30 -4.70 11.35
CA SER A 142 10.50 -4.68 12.20
C SER A 142 10.55 -3.47 13.15
N LEU A 143 9.85 -2.38 12.81
CA LEU A 143 9.80 -1.15 13.60
C LEU A 143 8.67 -1.16 14.65
N LEU A 144 7.73 -2.11 14.56
CA LEU A 144 6.51 -2.16 15.36
C LEU A 144 6.75 -2.07 16.88
N GLN A 145 7.77 -2.76 17.39
CA GLN A 145 8.08 -2.74 18.83
C GLN A 145 8.49 -1.35 19.31
N LYS A 146 9.05 -0.52 18.41
CA LYS A 146 9.48 0.86 18.67
C LYS A 146 8.34 1.88 18.52
N VAL A 147 7.19 1.46 17.99
CA VAL A 147 5.99 2.29 17.87
C VAL A 147 5.22 2.26 19.20
N PRO A 148 4.77 3.42 19.72
CA PRO A 148 3.94 3.48 20.93
C PRO A 148 2.71 2.58 20.81
N ALA A 149 2.35 1.86 21.88
CA ALA A 149 1.27 0.88 21.88
C ALA A 149 -0.05 1.44 21.34
N LYS A 150 -0.41 2.68 21.74
CA LYS A 150 -1.59 3.40 21.28
C LYS A 150 -1.65 3.53 19.75
N GLY A 151 -0.50 3.62 19.07
CA GLY A 151 -0.42 3.81 17.62
C GLY A 151 -0.36 2.54 16.79
N ARG A 152 -0.15 1.37 17.41
CA ARG A 152 0.05 0.13 16.65
C ARG A 152 -1.16 -0.25 15.81
N ASP A 153 -2.36 0.10 16.27
CA ASP A 153 -3.59 -0.16 15.52
C ASP A 153 -3.68 0.64 14.21
N ALA A 154 -3.02 1.79 14.10
CA ALA A 154 -2.92 2.52 12.84
C ALA A 154 -2.16 1.73 11.76
N LEU A 155 -1.36 0.73 12.17
CA LEU A 155 -0.59 -0.14 11.27
C LEU A 155 -1.33 -1.44 10.91
N LEU A 156 -2.56 -1.66 11.39
CA LEU A 156 -3.40 -2.82 11.01
C LEU A 156 -3.53 -3.06 9.50
N PRO A 157 -3.54 -2.03 8.63
CA PRO A 157 -3.53 -2.27 7.19
C PRO A 157 -2.34 -3.08 6.66
N ALA A 158 -1.28 -3.28 7.45
CA ALA A 158 -0.21 -4.23 7.13
C ALA A 158 -0.72 -5.67 6.93
N VAL A 159 -1.79 -6.06 7.64
CA VAL A 159 -2.38 -7.40 7.57
C VAL A 159 -2.97 -7.72 6.19
N PRO A 160 -3.91 -6.93 5.62
CA PRO A 160 -4.42 -7.18 4.28
C PRO A 160 -3.34 -7.03 3.19
N VAL A 161 -2.36 -6.15 3.36
CA VAL A 161 -1.22 -6.03 2.44
C VAL A 161 -0.41 -7.33 2.42
N TYR A 162 -0.04 -7.84 3.60
CA TYR A 162 0.63 -9.13 3.73
C TYR A 162 -0.19 -10.27 3.13
N ASN A 163 -1.49 -10.34 3.45
CA ASN A 163 -2.36 -11.42 2.98
C ASN A 163 -2.41 -11.47 1.44
N TYR A 164 -2.48 -10.31 0.78
CA TYR A 164 -2.46 -10.26 -0.67
C TYR A 164 -1.12 -10.73 -1.23
N LEU A 165 0.01 -10.23 -0.70
CA LEU A 165 1.34 -10.62 -1.17
C LEU A 165 1.64 -12.11 -0.95
N ASP A 166 1.23 -12.67 0.18
CA ASP A 166 1.33 -14.10 0.50
C ASP A 166 0.51 -14.97 -0.47
N ARG A 167 -0.72 -14.53 -0.79
CA ARG A 167 -1.56 -15.22 -1.79
C ARG A 167 -0.99 -15.11 -3.19
N LEU A 168 -0.44 -13.95 -3.55
CA LEU A 168 0.21 -13.72 -4.84
C LEU A 168 1.43 -14.64 -5.01
N GLN A 169 2.23 -14.81 -3.95
CA GLN A 169 3.33 -15.78 -3.94
C GLN A 169 2.84 -17.22 -4.11
N LYS A 170 1.74 -17.61 -3.44
CA LYS A 170 1.16 -18.97 -3.54
C LYS A 170 0.64 -19.32 -4.93
N VAL A 171 0.27 -18.33 -5.73
CA VAL A 171 -0.15 -18.52 -7.14
C VAL A 171 0.99 -18.22 -8.11
N ASP A 172 2.24 -18.33 -7.67
CA ASP A 172 3.43 -18.13 -8.51
C ASP A 172 3.42 -16.77 -9.24
N TYR A 173 3.05 -15.71 -8.50
CA TYR A 173 3.00 -14.33 -8.98
C TYR A 173 2.10 -14.11 -10.20
N GLU A 174 1.14 -15.01 -10.42
CA GLU A 174 0.11 -14.86 -11.43
C GLU A 174 -0.92 -13.80 -11.03
N ILE A 175 -0.65 -12.56 -11.44
CA ILE A 175 -1.41 -11.37 -11.02
C ILE A 175 -2.90 -11.38 -11.44
N LEU A 176 -3.25 -12.18 -12.45
CA LEU A 176 -4.61 -12.32 -12.97
C LEU A 176 -5.34 -13.55 -12.42
N HIS A 177 -4.72 -14.28 -11.49
CA HIS A 177 -5.31 -15.49 -10.95
C HIS A 177 -6.65 -15.19 -10.24
N PRO A 178 -7.77 -15.88 -10.59
CA PRO A 178 -9.10 -15.58 -10.04
C PRO A 178 -9.16 -15.63 -8.52
N ASP A 179 -8.33 -16.47 -7.89
CA ASP A 179 -8.30 -16.56 -6.44
C ASP A 179 -7.88 -15.26 -5.78
N LEU A 180 -7.08 -14.40 -6.40
CA LEU A 180 -6.67 -13.11 -5.82
C LEU A 180 -7.84 -12.12 -5.69
N GLN A 181 -8.86 -12.26 -6.52
CA GLN A 181 -10.06 -11.42 -6.49
C GLN A 181 -11.08 -11.88 -5.44
N LYS A 182 -11.02 -13.15 -5.02
CA LYS A 182 -11.92 -13.69 -4.00
C LYS A 182 -11.62 -13.05 -2.65
N LYS A 183 -12.68 -12.61 -1.96
CA LYS A 183 -12.59 -12.18 -0.56
C LYS A 183 -12.29 -13.41 0.31
N SER A 184 -11.18 -13.39 1.05
CA SER A 184 -10.91 -14.45 2.02
C SER A 184 -12.02 -14.48 3.06
N ARG A 185 -12.66 -15.62 3.28
CA ARG A 185 -13.75 -15.75 4.27
C ARG A 185 -13.26 -15.50 5.71
N MET A 186 -11.99 -15.76 5.97
CA MET A 186 -11.38 -15.69 7.31
C MET A 186 -10.66 -14.36 7.58
N TRP A 187 -10.74 -13.36 6.70
CA TRP A 187 -9.92 -12.14 6.83
C TRP A 187 -10.21 -11.35 8.12
N LEU A 188 -11.48 -11.27 8.53
CA LEU A 188 -11.87 -10.61 9.80
C LEU A 188 -11.30 -11.35 11.02
N PHE A 189 -11.30 -12.68 10.98
CA PHE A 189 -10.74 -13.50 12.04
C PHE A 189 -9.22 -13.30 12.17
N HIS A 190 -8.51 -13.25 11.04
CA HIS A 190 -7.07 -12.95 11.04
C HIS A 190 -6.78 -11.55 11.58
N LEU A 191 -7.57 -10.55 11.18
CA LEU A 191 -7.40 -9.17 11.64
C LEU A 191 -7.67 -9.07 13.16
N TRP A 192 -8.72 -9.74 13.65
CA TRP A 192 -9.03 -9.85 15.06
C TRP A 192 -7.86 -10.50 15.83
N ILE A 193 -7.37 -11.67 15.41
CA ILE A 193 -6.20 -12.32 16.03
C ILE A 193 -4.97 -11.40 16.02
N SER A 194 -4.67 -10.76 14.88
CA SER A 194 -3.52 -9.87 14.74
C SER A 194 -3.59 -8.70 15.73
N HIS A 195 -4.76 -8.10 15.90
CA HIS A 195 -4.98 -7.05 16.89
C HIS A 195 -4.72 -7.56 18.32
N PHE A 196 -5.31 -8.72 18.70
CA PHE A 196 -5.10 -9.30 20.03
C PHE A 196 -3.65 -9.72 20.29
N GLN A 197 -2.95 -10.22 19.28
CA GLN A 197 -1.56 -10.66 19.40
C GLN A 197 -0.54 -9.53 19.23
N ASN A 198 -0.98 -8.30 18.94
CA ASN A 198 -0.10 -7.20 18.53
C ASN A 198 0.87 -7.61 17.40
N LYS A 199 0.40 -8.44 16.46
CA LYS A 199 1.17 -8.91 15.31
C LYS A 199 0.60 -8.27 14.05
N TYR A 200 1.26 -7.20 13.63
CA TYR A 200 0.88 -6.38 12.48
C TYR A 200 1.82 -6.70 11.32
#